data_AF-A0A8H4RNR0-F1
#
_entry.id   AF-A0A8H4RNR0-F1
#
_cell.length_a   1.000
_cell.length_b   1.000
_cell.length_c   1.000
_cell.angle_alpha   90.00
_cell.angle_beta   90.00
_cell.angle_gamma   90.00
#
_symmetry.space_group_name_H-M   'P 1'
#
loop_
_entity.id
_entity.type
_entity.pdbx_description
1 polymer ?
#
loop_
_entity_poly.entity_id
_entity_poly.type
_entity_poly.pdbx_seq_one_letter_code
_entity_poly.pdbx_strand_id
1 'polypeptide(L)'
;MESFRHIGEGGHGNRSTVIFKGGRFEGPKLRGNILPSDGDWETIQDHDGDQQTAHLGTRYNLLAHDGVYIFLKTTSTRTGKKAILEELGDEDKHTPDEYRSSTSEYPSEASFAPNDPANPRNWPLWKKWRIILAITLVDLSNPGGFLVLRFLSGFSSAVTIANFGGTIADLFPSHETGPAMSVFLWAATAGSPFGYFLFSFVAATRGFRGVFWAMLGICGGFWLIMTVTIRETRHSVILARAFPQDATQLAGFSLQRFQKAARNLYQKALKRPFIFLSTDRIVIFSALYNGYLYGLSFLFNSAFNIMFGPEGHGFGVIDVGLCFLRICVGITIGPITWIVPILASALWGWSFYILILVYSASALAGIGLICHLAGAGFPLFGTQLYHKLGNQGATSLLAGFAVLMVPNLFIFSKYGRKLQERSPWARQHVDGLEDEGAGENNGTDLENAGGNGGSIRGSETSVKDEQGMDD
;
A
#
# COMPACT_ATOMS: atom_id res chain seq x y z
N MET A 1 36.04 -7.86 -51.88
CA MET A 1 34.68 -7.29 -52.09
C MET A 1 34.11 -7.82 -53.40
N GLU A 2 32.86 -7.55 -53.79
CA GLU A 2 32.47 -7.66 -55.21
C GLU A 2 33.02 -6.49 -56.04
N SER A 3 33.09 -6.65 -57.36
CA SER A 3 33.46 -5.56 -58.26
C SER A 3 32.42 -4.43 -58.20
N PHE A 4 32.89 -3.19 -58.37
CA PHE A 4 32.03 -2.02 -58.39
C PHE A 4 30.95 -2.16 -59.47
N ARG A 5 29.68 -2.09 -59.07
CA ARG A 5 28.56 -2.09 -60.00
C ARG A 5 28.14 -0.66 -60.28
N HIS A 6 28.26 -0.28 -61.54
CA HIS A 6 27.88 1.05 -61.98
C HIS A 6 26.36 1.20 -62.03
N ILE A 7 25.82 2.25 -61.39
CA ILE A 7 24.37 2.50 -61.28
C ILE A 7 23.92 3.61 -62.25
N GLY A 8 24.77 4.60 -62.49
CA GLY A 8 24.53 5.70 -63.44
C GLY A 8 24.84 7.09 -62.87
N GLU A 9 24.63 8.12 -63.69
CA GLU A 9 24.99 9.51 -63.36
C GLU A 9 23.92 10.18 -62.48
N GLY A 10 24.35 10.79 -61.37
CA GLY A 10 23.48 11.52 -60.43
C GLY A 10 23.83 13.00 -60.33
N GLY A 11 23.00 13.78 -59.63
CA GLY A 11 23.20 15.24 -59.47
C GLY A 11 24.48 15.71 -58.76
N HIS A 12 25.30 14.78 -58.25
CA HIS A 12 26.60 15.03 -57.62
C HIS A 12 27.73 14.22 -58.25
N GLY A 13 27.55 13.71 -59.47
CA GLY A 13 28.52 12.88 -60.18
C GLY A 13 28.06 11.42 -60.33
N ASN A 14 28.98 10.58 -60.79
CA ASN A 14 28.68 9.24 -61.24
C ASN A 14 28.62 8.25 -60.06
N ARG A 15 27.55 7.45 -59.96
CA ARG A 15 27.30 6.59 -58.79
C ARG A 15 27.58 5.12 -59.06
N SER A 16 28.27 4.50 -58.11
CA SER A 16 28.58 3.07 -58.10
C SER A 16 28.28 2.48 -56.72
N THR A 17 27.99 1.18 -56.68
CA THR A 17 27.80 0.44 -55.42
C THR A 17 28.76 -0.74 -55.32
N VAL A 18 29.11 -1.11 -54.10
CA VAL A 18 29.94 -2.27 -53.79
C VAL A 18 29.20 -3.12 -52.76
N ILE A 19 29.25 -4.43 -52.95
CA ILE A 19 28.73 -5.39 -51.98
C ILE A 19 29.90 -6.00 -51.22
N PHE A 20 29.85 -5.93 -49.90
CA PHE A 20 30.76 -6.67 -49.04
C PHE A 20 30.19 -8.06 -48.80
N LYS A 21 30.92 -9.11 -49.22
CA LYS A 21 30.55 -10.52 -49.00
C LYS A 21 30.72 -10.99 -47.55
N GLY A 22 31.13 -10.10 -46.65
CA GLY A 22 31.45 -10.39 -45.25
C GLY A 22 32.94 -10.32 -44.96
N GLY A 23 33.31 -10.48 -43.68
CA GLY A 23 34.68 -10.38 -43.21
C GLY A 23 34.79 -10.64 -41.71
N ARG A 24 36.00 -10.51 -41.15
CA ARG A 24 36.26 -10.63 -39.71
C ARG A 24 36.98 -9.38 -39.23
N PHE A 25 36.61 -8.89 -38.06
CA PHE A 25 37.32 -7.79 -37.40
C PHE A 25 37.82 -8.24 -36.03
N GLU A 26 39.03 -7.79 -35.68
CA GLU A 26 39.66 -8.12 -34.41
C GLU A 26 40.39 -6.90 -33.87
N GLY A 27 39.99 -6.46 -32.67
CA GLY A 27 40.60 -5.36 -31.95
C GLY A 27 40.71 -5.65 -30.45
N PRO A 28 41.38 -4.79 -29.67
CA PRO A 28 41.71 -5.07 -28.27
C PRO A 28 40.50 -5.29 -27.35
N LYS A 29 39.33 -4.76 -27.72
CA LYS A 29 38.08 -4.82 -26.93
C LYS A 29 36.88 -5.35 -27.71
N LEU A 30 36.99 -5.51 -29.03
CA LEU A 30 35.87 -5.89 -29.89
C LEU A 30 36.38 -6.83 -30.97
N ARG A 31 35.77 -8.00 -31.08
CA ARG A 31 36.03 -8.99 -32.13
C ARG A 31 34.71 -9.55 -32.63
N GLY A 32 34.66 -9.93 -33.90
CA GLY A 32 33.42 -10.40 -34.50
C GLY A 32 33.47 -10.54 -36.01
N ASN A 33 32.30 -10.76 -36.60
CA ASN A 33 32.14 -10.95 -38.03
C ASN A 33 31.44 -9.74 -38.64
N ILE A 34 31.92 -9.32 -39.82
CA ILE A 34 31.23 -8.37 -40.69
C ILE A 34 30.22 -9.19 -41.50
N LEU A 35 28.94 -8.88 -41.36
CA LEU A 35 27.85 -9.52 -42.08
C LEU A 35 27.74 -8.93 -43.49
N PRO A 36 27.33 -9.72 -44.49
CA PRO A 36 27.06 -9.23 -45.83
C PRO A 36 26.02 -8.10 -45.81
N SER A 37 26.28 -7.01 -46.53
CA SER A 37 25.45 -5.81 -46.56
C SER A 37 25.56 -5.12 -47.92
N ASP A 38 24.43 -4.73 -48.52
CA ASP A 38 24.33 -4.14 -49.86
C ASP A 38 24.21 -2.60 -49.81
N GLY A 39 24.86 -1.97 -48.83
CA GLY A 39 24.58 -0.58 -48.43
C GLY A 39 25.59 0.47 -48.88
N ASP A 40 26.65 0.07 -49.59
CA ASP A 40 27.82 0.91 -49.81
C ASP A 40 27.75 1.62 -51.14
N TRP A 41 27.96 2.93 -51.09
CA TRP A 41 27.85 3.82 -52.24
C TRP A 41 29.12 4.61 -52.40
N GLU A 42 29.54 4.73 -53.65
CA GLU A 42 30.58 5.64 -54.08
C GLU A 42 29.97 6.61 -55.08
N THR A 43 30.25 7.90 -54.90
CA THR A 43 29.91 8.95 -55.86
C THR A 43 31.19 9.62 -56.31
N ILE A 44 31.45 9.55 -57.61
CA ILE A 44 32.66 10.07 -58.24
C ILE A 44 32.32 11.39 -58.92
N GLN A 45 33.06 12.44 -58.57
CA GLN A 45 32.95 13.76 -59.15
C GLN A 45 34.26 14.12 -59.87
N ASP A 46 34.16 14.38 -61.18
CA ASP A 46 35.28 14.86 -61.99
C ASP A 46 35.40 16.39 -61.81
N HIS A 47 36.63 16.89 -61.69
CA HIS A 47 36.96 18.32 -61.58
C HIS A 47 37.74 18.80 -62.81
N ASP A 48 37.82 20.13 -63.05
CA ASP A 48 38.60 20.67 -64.17
C ASP A 48 40.10 20.36 -64.01
N GLY A 49 40.66 19.63 -64.98
CA GLY A 49 42.02 19.07 -64.96
C GLY A 49 42.04 17.55 -64.83
N ASP A 50 43.21 16.96 -64.59
CA ASP A 50 43.37 15.50 -64.39
C ASP A 50 43.05 15.08 -62.93
N GLN A 51 42.05 15.70 -62.29
CA GLN A 51 41.72 15.47 -60.87
C GLN A 51 40.28 14.97 -60.70
N GLN A 52 40.10 14.05 -59.76
CA GLN A 52 38.83 13.41 -59.44
C GLN A 52 38.66 13.28 -57.92
N THR A 53 37.42 13.37 -57.45
CA THR A 53 37.05 13.18 -56.03
C THR A 53 36.00 12.08 -55.90
N ALA A 54 36.30 11.07 -55.10
CA ALA A 54 35.37 9.99 -54.75
C ALA A 54 34.84 10.18 -53.32
N HIS A 55 33.52 10.26 -53.18
CA HIS A 55 32.82 10.26 -51.91
C HIS A 55 32.30 8.85 -51.62
N LEU A 56 32.85 8.20 -50.59
CA LEU A 56 32.47 6.86 -50.18
C LEU A 56 31.62 6.94 -48.91
N GLY A 57 30.45 6.33 -48.95
CA GLY A 57 29.63 6.10 -47.76
C GLY A 57 29.45 4.62 -47.53
N THR A 58 30.07 4.13 -46.46
CA THR A 58 30.10 2.69 -46.14
C THR A 58 29.25 2.38 -44.91
N ARG A 59 28.55 1.25 -44.92
CA ARG A 59 27.56 0.79 -43.94
C ARG A 59 27.87 -0.67 -43.60
N TYR A 60 28.49 -0.86 -42.45
CA TYR A 60 28.86 -2.17 -41.94
C TYR A 60 27.82 -2.68 -40.93
N ASN A 61 27.37 -3.91 -41.12
CA ASN A 61 26.67 -4.68 -40.11
C ASN A 61 27.68 -5.59 -39.40
N LEU A 62 27.98 -5.32 -38.14
CA LEU A 62 28.92 -6.12 -37.35
C LEU A 62 28.15 -7.01 -36.37
N LEU A 63 28.57 -8.26 -36.26
CA LEU A 63 28.17 -9.18 -35.20
C LEU A 63 29.36 -9.37 -34.26
N ALA A 64 29.28 -8.79 -33.07
CA ALA A 64 30.31 -8.96 -32.04
C ALA A 64 30.24 -10.35 -31.39
N HIS A 65 31.36 -10.79 -30.81
CA HIS A 65 31.51 -12.11 -30.17
C HIS A 65 30.56 -12.36 -28.99
N ASP A 66 29.99 -11.32 -28.41
CA ASP A 66 28.98 -11.36 -27.34
C ASP A 66 27.54 -11.43 -27.88
N GLY A 67 27.38 -11.56 -29.20
CA GLY A 67 26.09 -11.67 -29.89
C GLY A 67 25.38 -10.34 -30.15
N VAL A 68 26.05 -9.21 -29.87
CA VAL A 68 25.50 -7.87 -30.12
C VAL A 68 25.66 -7.49 -31.59
N TYR A 69 24.58 -6.99 -32.19
CA TYR A 69 24.58 -6.43 -33.53
C TYR A 69 24.90 -4.94 -33.48
N ILE A 70 25.95 -4.52 -34.19
CA ILE A 70 26.40 -3.14 -34.24
C ILE A 70 26.29 -2.66 -35.69
N PHE A 71 25.46 -1.65 -35.93
CA PHE A 71 25.41 -0.95 -37.20
C PHE A 71 26.42 0.20 -37.18
N LEU A 72 27.31 0.25 -38.17
CA LEU A 72 28.30 1.31 -38.34
C LEU A 72 28.13 1.97 -39.69
N LYS A 73 28.09 3.30 -39.68
CA LYS A 73 28.15 4.11 -40.90
C LYS A 73 29.41 4.98 -40.88
N THR A 74 30.22 4.88 -41.91
CA THR A 74 31.41 5.70 -42.13
C THR A 74 31.25 6.49 -43.41
N THR A 75 31.91 7.65 -43.47
CA THR A 75 31.98 8.47 -44.68
C THR A 75 33.43 8.86 -44.87
N SER A 76 33.95 8.61 -46.06
CA SER A 76 35.30 8.99 -46.46
C SER A 76 35.29 9.69 -47.81
N THR A 77 36.31 10.50 -48.02
CA THR A 77 36.52 11.24 -49.26
C THR A 77 37.93 10.97 -49.73
N ARG A 78 38.09 10.69 -51.01
CA ARG A 78 39.38 10.46 -51.67
C ARG A 78 39.51 11.45 -52.82
N THR A 79 40.65 12.12 -52.95
CA THR A 79 40.90 13.10 -54.03
C THR A 79 42.30 12.88 -54.58
N GLY A 80 42.42 12.78 -55.90
CA GLY A 80 43.67 12.41 -56.56
C GLY A 80 43.57 12.53 -58.08
N LYS A 81 44.60 12.05 -58.80
CA LYS A 81 44.57 12.03 -60.26
C LYS A 81 43.59 10.98 -60.77
N LYS A 82 42.93 11.24 -61.90
CA LYS A 82 41.88 10.37 -62.46
C LYS A 82 42.39 8.96 -62.74
N ALA A 83 43.55 8.83 -63.37
CA ALA A 83 44.18 7.53 -63.65
C ALA A 83 44.47 6.69 -62.39
N ILE A 84 44.80 7.34 -61.27
CA ILE A 84 45.11 6.67 -60.01
C ILE A 84 43.82 6.22 -59.31
N LEU A 85 42.79 7.07 -59.29
CA LEU A 85 41.53 6.76 -58.62
C LEU A 85 40.69 5.70 -59.34
N GLU A 86 40.78 5.61 -60.67
CA GLU A 86 40.12 4.56 -61.46
C GLU A 86 40.79 3.17 -61.30
N GLU A 87 42.10 3.14 -61.02
CA GLU A 87 42.87 1.89 -60.80
C GLU A 87 42.84 1.40 -59.35
N LEU A 88 42.32 2.20 -58.41
CA LEU A 88 42.28 1.90 -56.97
C LEU A 88 41.33 0.74 -56.58
N GLY A 89 40.56 0.20 -57.54
CA GLY A 89 39.69 -0.96 -57.35
C GLY A 89 40.41 -2.32 -57.49
N ASP A 90 41.64 -2.34 -58.00
CA ASP A 90 42.53 -3.51 -58.05
C ASP A 90 43.44 -3.48 -56.81
N GLU A 91 43.28 -4.43 -55.89
CA GLU A 91 43.81 -4.36 -54.51
C GLU A 91 45.35 -4.29 -54.35
N ASP A 92 46.15 -4.23 -55.42
CA ASP A 92 47.63 -4.39 -55.35
C ASP A 92 48.46 -3.32 -56.10
N LYS A 93 47.88 -2.24 -56.65
CA LYS A 93 48.63 -1.34 -57.58
C LYS A 93 49.11 0.01 -57.04
N HIS A 94 48.49 0.58 -55.99
CA HIS A 94 48.78 1.96 -55.55
C HIS A 94 48.92 2.09 -54.03
N THR A 95 49.86 2.94 -53.57
CA THR A 95 50.09 3.22 -52.15
C THR A 95 49.33 4.47 -51.65
N PRO A 96 48.98 4.57 -50.35
CA PRO A 96 48.17 5.67 -49.81
C PRO A 96 48.76 7.08 -49.92
N ASP A 97 50.05 7.21 -50.26
CA ASP A 97 50.73 8.51 -50.41
C ASP A 97 50.41 9.20 -51.76
N GLU A 98 49.83 8.46 -52.72
CA GLU A 98 49.56 8.93 -54.08
C GLU A 98 48.22 9.68 -54.22
N TYR A 99 47.37 9.67 -53.18
CA TYR A 99 46.09 10.36 -53.16
C TYR A 99 45.75 10.88 -51.76
N ARG A 100 45.01 11.99 -51.69
CA ARG A 100 44.56 12.55 -50.41
C ARG A 100 43.28 11.84 -49.97
N SER A 101 43.34 11.13 -48.84
CA SER A 101 42.16 10.54 -48.21
C SER A 101 41.83 11.20 -46.87
N SER A 102 40.53 11.41 -46.62
CA SER A 102 40.01 11.87 -45.34
C SER A 102 38.82 11.01 -44.96
N THR A 103 38.94 10.29 -43.84
CA THR A 103 37.90 9.43 -43.28
C THR A 103 37.40 10.05 -41.97
N SER A 104 36.08 10.05 -41.75
CA SER A 104 35.49 10.46 -40.47
C SER A 104 36.13 9.68 -39.31
N GLU A 105 36.69 10.41 -38.34
CA GLU A 105 37.41 9.85 -37.19
C GLU A 105 36.49 9.06 -36.23
N TYR A 106 35.17 9.29 -36.32
CA TYR A 106 34.14 8.57 -35.57
C TYR A 106 33.01 8.04 -36.48
N PRO A 107 32.45 6.85 -36.22
CA PRO A 107 31.23 6.40 -36.90
C PRO A 107 30.07 7.34 -36.57
N SER A 108 29.34 7.79 -37.59
CA SER A 108 28.38 8.89 -37.44
C SER A 108 27.11 8.49 -36.68
N GLU A 109 26.81 7.20 -36.57
CA GLU A 109 25.61 6.70 -35.88
C GLU A 109 25.84 5.26 -35.40
N ALA A 110 25.64 5.01 -34.10
CA ALA A 110 25.65 3.68 -33.49
C ALA A 110 24.31 3.47 -32.76
N SER A 111 23.49 2.54 -33.24
CA SER A 111 22.16 2.27 -32.71
C SER A 111 21.97 0.79 -32.42
N PHE A 112 21.25 0.47 -31.34
CA PHE A 112 20.81 -0.90 -31.05
C PHE A 112 19.92 -1.43 -32.17
N ALA A 113 20.02 -2.73 -32.47
CA ALA A 113 19.10 -3.39 -33.39
C ALA A 113 17.64 -3.28 -32.88
N PRO A 114 16.63 -3.26 -33.77
CA PRO A 114 15.23 -3.05 -33.40
C PRO A 114 14.71 -3.98 -32.28
N ASN A 115 15.19 -5.23 -32.24
CA ASN A 115 14.76 -6.27 -31.27
C ASN A 115 15.82 -6.66 -30.24
N ASP A 116 16.83 -5.80 -30.01
CA ASP A 116 17.90 -6.12 -29.07
C ASP A 116 17.36 -6.19 -27.61
N PRO A 117 17.56 -7.30 -26.87
CA PRO A 117 17.16 -7.42 -25.47
C PRO A 117 17.92 -6.47 -24.52
N ALA A 118 19.08 -5.96 -24.94
CA ALA A 118 19.82 -4.92 -24.20
C ALA A 118 19.16 -3.54 -24.31
N ASN A 119 18.29 -3.31 -25.30
CA ASN A 119 17.60 -2.03 -25.48
C ASN A 119 16.51 -1.84 -24.41
N PRO A 120 16.57 -0.78 -23.57
CA PRO A 120 15.56 -0.50 -22.55
C PRO A 120 14.13 -0.34 -23.11
N ARG A 121 14.00 0.02 -24.39
CA ARG A 121 12.71 0.10 -25.09
C ARG A 121 12.05 -1.26 -25.25
N ASN A 122 12.81 -2.34 -25.32
CA ASN A 122 12.32 -3.72 -25.50
C ASN A 122 12.11 -4.47 -24.17
N TRP A 123 12.41 -3.84 -23.02
CA TRP A 123 12.20 -4.49 -21.73
C TRP A 123 10.70 -4.72 -21.42
N PRO A 124 10.39 -5.79 -20.65
CA PRO A 124 9.04 -6.06 -20.21
C PRO A 124 8.51 -4.93 -19.30
N LEU A 125 7.20 -4.64 -19.42
CA LEU A 125 6.52 -3.52 -18.75
C LEU A 125 6.82 -3.44 -17.24
N TRP A 126 6.86 -4.58 -16.54
CA TRP A 126 7.11 -4.60 -15.10
C TRP A 126 8.50 -4.07 -14.71
N LYS A 127 9.55 -4.32 -15.52
CA LYS A 127 10.90 -3.76 -15.26
C LYS A 127 10.89 -2.25 -15.41
N LYS A 128 10.22 -1.74 -16.45
CA LYS A 128 10.05 -0.31 -16.71
C LYS A 128 9.30 0.37 -15.56
N TRP A 129 8.15 -0.19 -15.18
CA TRP A 129 7.33 0.35 -14.08
C TRP A 129 8.01 0.25 -12.73
N ARG A 130 8.81 -0.79 -12.45
CA ARG A 130 9.59 -0.89 -11.21
C ARG A 130 10.64 0.23 -11.11
N ILE A 131 11.30 0.57 -12.21
CA ILE A 131 12.28 1.67 -12.26
C ILE A 131 11.57 3.01 -12.09
N ILE A 132 10.46 3.23 -12.79
CA ILE A 132 9.65 4.45 -12.64
C ILE A 132 9.15 4.58 -11.20
N LEU A 133 8.62 3.51 -10.61
CA LEU A 133 8.14 3.50 -9.23
C LEU A 133 9.28 3.82 -8.24
N ALA A 134 10.45 3.19 -8.41
CA ALA A 134 11.62 3.46 -7.58
C ALA A 134 12.07 4.93 -7.69
N ILE A 135 12.10 5.50 -8.90
CA ILE A 135 12.45 6.92 -9.12
C ILE A 135 11.40 7.84 -8.48
N THR A 136 10.10 7.54 -8.67
CA THR A 136 9.02 8.36 -8.09
C THR A 136 9.03 8.37 -6.57
N LEU A 137 9.42 7.25 -5.93
CA LEU A 137 9.52 7.16 -4.47
C LEU A 137 10.74 7.93 -3.91
N VAL A 138 11.77 8.15 -4.72
CA VAL A 138 13.00 8.86 -4.30
C VAL A 138 12.81 10.37 -4.26
N ASP A 139 11.84 10.93 -5.00
CA ASP A 139 11.63 12.39 -5.07
C ASP A 139 10.18 12.82 -4.77
N LEU A 140 9.58 12.24 -3.72
CA LEU A 140 8.27 12.66 -3.24
C LEU A 140 8.37 13.91 -2.34
N SER A 141 8.82 15.02 -2.92
CA SER A 141 8.77 16.37 -2.32
C SER A 141 7.46 17.10 -2.62
N ASN A 142 6.59 16.51 -3.45
CA ASN A 142 5.27 17.05 -3.79
C ASN A 142 4.24 16.80 -2.67
N PRO A 143 3.52 17.83 -2.18
CA PRO A 143 2.48 17.67 -1.15
C PRO A 143 1.38 16.68 -1.54
N GLY A 144 1.04 16.56 -2.83
CA GLY A 144 0.07 15.57 -3.32
C GLY A 144 0.55 14.13 -3.12
N GLY A 145 1.83 13.86 -3.38
CA GLY A 145 2.42 12.55 -3.13
C GLY A 145 2.46 12.21 -1.64
N PHE A 146 2.78 13.20 -0.80
CA PHE A 146 2.74 13.04 0.65
C PHE A 146 1.34 12.67 1.16
N LEU A 147 0.28 13.28 0.64
CA LEU A 147 -1.10 12.95 1.01
C LEU A 147 -1.48 11.52 0.61
N VAL A 148 -1.07 11.04 -0.57
CA VAL A 148 -1.30 9.66 -1.00
C VAL A 148 -0.60 8.67 -0.08
N LEU A 149 0.67 8.91 0.25
CA LEU A 149 1.40 8.06 1.20
C LEU A 149 0.78 8.09 2.60
N ARG A 150 0.27 9.26 3.03
CA ARG A 150 -0.41 9.41 4.32
C ARG A 150 -1.73 8.64 4.34
N PHE A 151 -2.48 8.65 3.24
CA PHE A 151 -3.68 7.83 3.06
C PHE A 151 -3.36 6.34 3.12
N LEU A 152 -2.36 5.87 2.37
CA LEU A 152 -1.95 4.46 2.37
C LEU A 152 -1.50 4.00 3.77
N SER A 153 -0.69 4.82 4.45
CA SER A 153 -0.27 4.57 5.83
C SER A 153 -1.47 4.46 6.78
N GLY A 154 -2.43 5.39 6.69
CA GLY A 154 -3.65 5.36 7.51
C GLY A 154 -4.53 4.15 7.21
N PHE A 155 -4.72 3.83 5.93
CA PHE A 155 -5.51 2.68 5.47
C PHE A 155 -4.94 1.36 5.98
N SER A 156 -3.62 1.17 5.87
CA SER A 156 -2.94 -0.02 6.40
C SER A 156 -2.99 -0.08 7.93
N SER A 157 -2.85 1.05 8.62
CA SER A 157 -2.90 1.12 10.09
C SER A 157 -4.28 0.79 10.68
N ALA A 158 -5.36 1.01 9.93
CA ALA A 158 -6.72 0.72 10.40
C ALA A 158 -6.94 -0.77 10.69
N VAL A 159 -6.25 -1.65 9.96
CA VAL A 159 -6.34 -3.11 10.14
C VAL A 159 -5.86 -3.52 11.53
N THR A 160 -4.83 -2.84 12.05
CA THR A 160 -4.24 -3.17 13.36
C THR A 160 -5.26 -3.01 14.49
N ILE A 161 -6.02 -1.90 14.52
CA ILE A 161 -7.01 -1.63 15.56
C ILE A 161 -8.15 -2.66 15.52
N ALA A 162 -8.60 -3.04 14.32
CA ALA A 162 -9.69 -4.01 14.16
C ALA A 162 -9.29 -5.44 14.59
N ASN A 163 -8.05 -5.84 14.34
CA ASN A 163 -7.61 -7.20 14.63
C ASN A 163 -7.28 -7.42 16.11
N PHE A 164 -6.89 -6.38 16.86
CA PHE A 164 -6.51 -6.50 18.27
C PHE A 164 -7.61 -7.09 19.16
N GLY A 165 -8.85 -6.65 18.98
CA GLY A 165 -9.99 -7.18 19.76
C GLY A 165 -10.22 -8.67 19.51
N GLY A 166 -10.09 -9.11 18.24
CA GLY A 166 -10.17 -10.52 17.87
C GLY A 166 -9.04 -11.35 18.47
N THR A 167 -7.81 -10.85 18.43
CA THR A 167 -6.65 -11.53 19.03
C THR A 167 -6.78 -11.69 20.55
N ILE A 168 -7.31 -10.70 21.26
CA ILE A 168 -7.55 -10.83 22.71
C ILE A 168 -8.63 -11.88 22.99
N ALA A 169 -9.71 -11.91 22.20
CA ALA A 169 -10.77 -12.91 22.31
C ALA A 169 -10.29 -14.34 21.97
N ASP A 170 -9.33 -14.47 21.06
CA ASP A 170 -8.71 -15.76 20.73
C ASP A 170 -7.74 -16.25 21.84
N LEU A 171 -7.22 -15.34 22.68
CA LEU A 171 -6.22 -15.65 23.72
C LEU A 171 -6.83 -15.88 25.11
N PHE A 172 -7.88 -15.14 25.46
CA PHE A 172 -8.48 -15.16 26.79
C PHE A 172 -9.93 -15.64 26.73
N PRO A 173 -10.35 -16.54 27.63
CA PRO A 173 -11.75 -16.93 27.73
C PRO A 173 -12.60 -15.73 28.14
N SER A 174 -13.86 -15.65 27.67
CA SER A 174 -14.71 -14.45 27.75
C SER A 174 -14.81 -13.82 29.15
N HIS A 175 -14.75 -14.63 30.21
CA HIS A 175 -14.83 -14.19 31.60
C HIS A 175 -13.56 -13.48 32.13
N GLU A 176 -12.40 -13.70 31.50
CA GLU A 176 -11.09 -13.14 31.91
C GLU A 176 -10.54 -12.12 30.91
N THR A 177 -11.32 -11.72 29.90
CA THR A 177 -10.89 -10.75 28.88
C THR A 177 -10.68 -9.32 29.44
N GLY A 178 -11.30 -8.99 30.57
CA GLY A 178 -11.32 -7.64 31.15
C GLY A 178 -9.93 -7.04 31.43
N PRO A 179 -9.05 -7.72 32.20
CA PRO A 179 -7.70 -7.25 32.48
C PRO A 179 -6.85 -7.04 31.21
N ALA A 180 -6.90 -7.99 30.27
CA ALA A 180 -6.16 -7.91 29.01
C ALA A 180 -6.62 -6.71 28.15
N MET A 181 -7.94 -6.52 28.05
CA MET A 181 -8.53 -5.37 27.36
C MET A 181 -8.14 -4.05 28.05
N SER A 182 -8.04 -4.02 29.38
CA SER A 182 -7.67 -2.82 30.15
C SER A 182 -6.23 -2.39 29.89
N VAL A 183 -5.29 -3.33 29.82
CA VAL A 183 -3.89 -3.05 29.48
C VAL A 183 -3.78 -2.53 28.04
N PHE A 184 -4.55 -3.11 27.11
CA PHE A 184 -4.63 -2.62 25.73
C PHE A 184 -5.17 -1.18 25.65
N LEU A 185 -6.26 -0.88 26.35
CA LEU A 185 -6.86 0.45 26.38
C LEU A 185 -5.90 1.48 27.00
N TRP A 186 -5.18 1.11 28.06
CA TRP A 186 -4.13 1.93 28.63
C TRP A 186 -3.03 2.24 27.60
N ALA A 187 -2.51 1.22 26.91
CA ALA A 187 -1.48 1.39 25.90
C ALA A 187 -1.96 2.24 24.71
N ALA A 188 -3.19 2.03 24.25
CA ALA A 188 -3.80 2.80 23.16
C ALA A 188 -3.99 4.28 23.53
N THR A 189 -4.36 4.57 24.78
CA THR A 189 -4.61 5.93 25.25
C THR A 189 -3.32 6.67 25.59
N ALA A 190 -2.36 5.99 26.24
CA ALA A 190 -1.07 6.55 26.60
C ALA A 190 -0.12 6.72 25.40
N GLY A 191 -0.28 5.91 24.35
CA GLY A 191 0.60 5.90 23.18
C GLY A 191 0.66 7.24 22.45
N SER A 192 -0.48 7.92 22.25
CA SER A 192 -0.51 9.21 21.54
C SER A 192 0.26 10.32 22.28
N PRO A 193 -0.03 10.63 23.57
CA PRO A 193 0.75 11.58 24.35
C PRO A 193 2.23 11.20 24.50
N PHE A 194 2.52 9.90 24.66
CA PHE A 194 3.91 9.43 24.75
C PHE A 194 4.70 9.66 23.46
N GLY A 195 4.04 9.53 22.30
CA GLY A 195 4.61 9.89 21.00
C GLY A 195 4.99 11.37 20.92
N TYR A 196 4.11 12.28 21.34
CA TYR A 196 4.41 13.72 21.37
C TYR A 196 5.60 14.04 22.27
N PHE A 197 5.70 13.39 23.43
CA PHE A 197 6.85 13.53 24.32
C PHE A 197 8.14 13.03 23.65
N LEU A 198 8.18 11.77 23.19
CA LEU A 198 9.39 11.17 22.62
C LEU A 198 9.89 11.91 21.37
N PHE A 199 8.96 12.24 20.47
CA PHE A 199 9.30 12.89 19.21
C PHE A 199 9.52 14.40 19.33
N SER A 200 9.17 15.04 20.46
CA SER A 200 9.50 16.46 20.69
C SER A 200 11.01 16.72 20.68
N PHE A 201 11.81 15.82 21.27
CA PHE A 201 13.28 15.91 21.28
C PHE A 201 13.87 15.74 19.88
N VAL A 202 13.31 14.81 19.10
CA VAL A 202 13.75 14.56 17.72
C VAL A 202 13.34 15.72 16.81
N ALA A 203 12.13 16.25 16.99
CA ALA A 203 11.63 17.41 16.25
C ALA A 203 12.47 18.66 16.52
N ALA A 204 12.87 18.89 17.78
CA ALA A 204 13.70 20.02 18.17
C ALA A 204 15.13 19.96 17.59
N THR A 205 15.70 18.77 17.41
CA THR A 205 17.10 18.60 16.99
C THR A 205 17.28 18.30 15.51
N ARG A 206 16.40 17.50 14.90
CA ARG A 206 16.50 17.00 13.51
C ARG A 206 15.30 17.36 12.63
N GLY A 207 14.37 18.16 13.15
CA GLY A 207 13.17 18.57 12.44
C GLY A 207 12.20 17.42 12.13
N PHE A 208 11.16 17.72 11.34
CA PHE A 208 10.07 16.77 11.07
C PHE A 208 10.50 15.52 10.28
N ARG A 209 11.50 15.63 9.40
CA ARG A 209 12.02 14.47 8.64
C ARG A 209 12.70 13.46 9.57
N GLY A 210 13.43 13.95 10.58
CA GLY A 210 14.03 13.11 11.61
C GLY A 210 12.99 12.32 12.41
N VAL A 211 11.82 12.93 12.68
CA VAL A 211 10.70 12.26 13.35
C VAL A 211 10.18 11.09 12.52
N PHE A 212 9.99 11.27 11.21
CA PHE A 212 9.54 10.17 10.33
C PHE A 212 10.52 9.00 10.28
N TRP A 213 11.82 9.27 10.19
CA TRP A 213 12.85 8.23 10.22
C TRP A 213 12.90 7.50 11.57
N ALA A 214 12.80 8.23 12.67
CA ALA A 214 12.74 7.64 14.01
C ALA A 214 11.49 6.77 14.18
N MET A 215 10.33 7.23 13.70
CA MET A 215 9.08 6.48 13.75
C MET A 215 9.14 5.23 12.87
N LEU A 216 9.73 5.31 11.68
CA LEU A 216 9.98 4.15 10.81
C LEU A 216 10.87 3.11 11.50
N GLY A 217 11.95 3.55 12.16
CA GLY A 217 12.86 2.66 12.88
C GLY A 217 12.17 1.94 14.05
N ILE A 218 11.42 2.67 14.87
CA ILE A 218 10.71 2.11 16.04
C ILE A 218 9.60 1.16 15.58
N CYS A 219 8.70 1.61 14.69
CA CYS A 219 7.59 0.79 14.20
C CYS A 219 8.08 -0.41 13.40
N GLY A 220 9.07 -0.24 12.53
CA GLY A 220 9.69 -1.31 11.76
C GLY A 220 10.40 -2.33 12.64
N GLY A 221 11.08 -1.88 13.70
CA GLY A 221 11.70 -2.75 14.70
C GLY A 221 10.69 -3.59 15.46
N PHE A 222 9.63 -2.96 16.00
CA PHE A 222 8.55 -3.70 16.66
C PHE A 222 7.83 -4.65 15.72
N TRP A 223 7.59 -4.25 14.46
CA TRP A 223 7.01 -5.13 13.46
C TRP A 223 7.89 -6.36 13.21
N LEU A 224 9.21 -6.18 13.07
CA LEU A 224 10.14 -7.29 12.90
C LEU A 224 10.12 -8.23 14.11
N ILE A 225 10.18 -7.69 15.33
CA ILE A 225 10.06 -8.47 16.57
C ILE A 225 8.75 -9.25 16.58
N MET A 226 7.61 -8.61 16.29
CA MET A 226 6.31 -9.27 16.25
C MET A 226 6.28 -10.40 15.22
N THR A 227 6.81 -10.20 14.01
CA THR A 227 6.81 -11.24 12.97
C THR A 227 7.66 -12.46 13.33
N VAL A 228 8.70 -12.29 14.16
CA VAL A 228 9.58 -13.38 14.59
C VAL A 228 9.04 -14.09 15.84
N THR A 229 8.48 -13.34 16.80
CA THR A 229 8.09 -13.86 18.11
C THR A 229 6.64 -14.35 18.16
N ILE A 230 5.72 -13.69 17.46
CA ILE A 230 4.28 -14.02 17.52
C ILE A 230 3.98 -15.19 16.58
N ARG A 231 3.36 -16.23 17.12
CA ARG A 231 2.83 -17.37 16.37
C ARG A 231 1.34 -17.18 16.10
N GLU A 232 0.82 -17.97 15.16
CA GLU A 232 -0.61 -18.01 14.85
C GLU A 232 -1.45 -18.22 16.12
N THR A 233 -2.47 -17.37 16.32
CA THR A 233 -3.33 -17.38 17.53
C THR A 233 -4.70 -17.99 17.27
N ARG A 234 -5.12 -18.12 16.01
CA ARG A 234 -6.47 -18.56 15.68
C ARG A 234 -6.67 -20.06 15.90
N HIS A 235 -7.57 -20.41 16.83
CA HIS A 235 -7.92 -21.79 17.19
C HIS A 235 -8.22 -22.69 15.98
N SER A 236 -9.02 -22.20 15.02
CA SER A 236 -9.38 -22.98 13.83
C SER A 236 -8.18 -23.34 12.94
N VAL A 237 -7.17 -22.47 12.88
CA VAL A 237 -5.97 -22.69 12.05
C VAL A 237 -5.00 -23.65 12.75
N ILE A 238 -4.87 -23.54 14.07
CA ILE A 238 -4.05 -24.44 14.88
C ILE A 238 -4.59 -25.87 14.79
N LEU A 239 -5.91 -26.04 14.97
CA LEU A 239 -6.57 -27.35 14.86
C LEU A 239 -6.46 -27.93 13.44
N ALA A 240 -6.63 -27.10 12.41
CA ALA A 240 -6.46 -27.53 11.01
C ALA A 240 -5.03 -27.99 10.69
N ARG A 241 -4.01 -27.44 11.36
CA ARG A 241 -2.61 -27.88 11.24
C ARG A 241 -2.32 -29.16 12.04
N ALA A 242 -3.00 -29.35 13.17
CA ALA A 242 -2.81 -30.50 14.06
C ALA A 242 -3.43 -31.79 13.50
N PHE A 243 -4.56 -31.70 12.79
CA PHE A 243 -5.29 -32.85 12.23
C PHE A 243 -5.38 -32.78 10.69
N PRO A 244 -4.27 -33.08 9.97
CA PRO A 244 -4.22 -32.97 8.51
C PRO A 244 -5.08 -34.00 7.77
N GLN A 245 -5.49 -35.11 8.40
CA GLN A 245 -6.31 -36.15 7.77
C GLN A 245 -7.77 -35.71 7.58
N ASP A 246 -8.33 -34.98 8.55
CA ASP A 246 -9.64 -34.32 8.42
C ASP A 246 -9.55 -32.96 7.70
N ALA A 247 -8.34 -32.42 7.56
CA ALA A 247 -8.09 -31.14 6.90
C ALA A 247 -8.51 -31.13 5.42
N THR A 248 -8.62 -32.27 4.73
CA THR A 248 -9.07 -32.27 3.32
C THR A 248 -10.57 -31.96 3.20
N GLN A 249 -11.39 -32.43 4.14
CA GLN A 249 -12.82 -32.07 4.23
C GLN A 249 -13.01 -30.65 4.79
N LEU A 250 -12.21 -30.24 5.78
CA LEU A 250 -12.25 -28.90 6.39
C LEU A 250 -11.65 -27.79 5.51
N ALA A 251 -10.60 -28.06 4.73
CA ALA A 251 -9.91 -27.07 3.89
C ALA A 251 -10.67 -26.79 2.59
N GLY A 252 -11.26 -27.81 1.97
CA GLY A 252 -12.20 -27.64 0.84
C GLY A 252 -13.44 -26.84 1.25
N PHE A 253 -13.93 -27.05 2.47
CA PHE A 253 -14.96 -26.23 3.11
C PHE A 253 -14.51 -24.77 3.31
N SER A 254 -13.26 -24.53 3.67
CA SER A 254 -12.73 -23.21 4.05
C SER A 254 -12.50 -22.27 2.87
N LEU A 255 -12.00 -22.75 1.73
CA LEU A 255 -11.63 -21.91 0.57
C LEU A 255 -12.87 -21.45 -0.21
N GLN A 256 -13.84 -22.34 -0.44
CA GLN A 256 -15.13 -21.96 -1.00
C GLN A 256 -15.92 -21.05 -0.06
N ARG A 257 -15.91 -21.29 1.27
CA ARG A 257 -16.45 -20.32 2.23
C ARG A 257 -15.68 -19.02 2.21
N PHE A 258 -14.37 -18.98 2.03
CA PHE A 258 -13.61 -17.71 2.03
C PHE A 258 -13.93 -16.86 0.81
N GLN A 259 -14.04 -17.44 -0.40
CA GLN A 259 -14.48 -16.69 -1.59
C GLN A 259 -15.94 -16.26 -1.50
N LYS A 260 -16.83 -17.16 -1.07
CA LYS A 260 -18.26 -16.87 -0.92
C LYS A 260 -18.53 -15.89 0.23
N ALA A 261 -17.76 -15.99 1.32
CA ALA A 261 -17.74 -15.04 2.44
C ALA A 261 -17.12 -13.72 2.00
N ALA A 262 -16.01 -13.67 1.27
CA ALA A 262 -15.45 -12.39 0.81
C ALA A 262 -16.44 -11.62 -0.08
N ARG A 263 -17.14 -12.32 -0.99
CA ARG A 263 -18.19 -11.70 -1.83
C ARG A 263 -19.43 -11.29 -1.03
N ASN A 264 -19.89 -12.13 -0.10
CA ASN A 264 -21.05 -11.84 0.75
C ASN A 264 -20.74 -10.82 1.86
N LEU A 265 -19.51 -10.80 2.37
CA LEU A 265 -18.98 -9.87 3.36
C LEU A 265 -18.76 -8.51 2.73
N TYR A 266 -18.24 -8.44 1.50
CA TYR A 266 -18.18 -7.17 0.78
C TYR A 266 -19.58 -6.55 0.60
N GLN A 267 -20.57 -7.34 0.20
CA GLN A 267 -21.93 -6.83 0.00
C GLN A 267 -22.69 -6.54 1.30
N LYS A 268 -22.53 -7.34 2.35
CA LYS A 268 -23.23 -7.17 3.63
C LYS A 268 -22.47 -6.22 4.58
N ALA A 269 -21.14 -6.32 4.71
CA ALA A 269 -20.36 -5.53 5.64
C ALA A 269 -20.14 -4.08 5.19
N LEU A 270 -20.15 -3.76 3.89
CA LEU A 270 -20.12 -2.35 3.46
C LEU A 270 -21.50 -1.69 3.55
N LYS A 271 -22.58 -2.38 3.18
CA LYS A 271 -23.92 -1.76 3.14
C LYS A 271 -24.55 -1.59 4.52
N ARG A 272 -24.39 -2.57 5.42
CA ARG A 272 -25.04 -2.56 6.73
C ARG A 272 -24.67 -1.35 7.60
N PRO A 273 -23.40 -0.95 7.74
CA PRO A 273 -23.03 0.23 8.52
C PRO A 273 -23.73 1.52 8.07
N PHE A 274 -23.84 1.76 6.75
CA PHE A 274 -24.52 2.94 6.21
C PHE A 274 -26.04 2.90 6.40
N ILE A 275 -26.64 1.70 6.28
CA ILE A 275 -28.07 1.51 6.55
C ILE A 275 -28.36 1.75 8.04
N PHE A 276 -27.55 1.19 8.93
CA PHE A 276 -27.69 1.41 10.38
C PHE A 276 -27.52 2.88 10.75
N LEU A 277 -26.53 3.55 10.15
CA LEU A 277 -26.30 4.98 10.39
C LEU A 277 -27.41 5.88 9.83
N SER A 278 -28.24 5.41 8.90
CA SER A 278 -29.35 6.20 8.33
C SER A 278 -30.72 5.83 8.90
N THR A 279 -30.87 4.60 9.41
CA THR A 279 -32.17 4.04 9.78
C THR A 279 -32.36 3.97 11.30
N ASP A 280 -31.29 3.69 12.06
CA ASP A 280 -31.38 3.51 13.51
C ASP A 280 -31.07 4.80 14.26
N ARG A 281 -32.12 5.39 14.87
CA ARG A 281 -32.04 6.63 15.64
C ARG A 281 -31.01 6.53 16.78
N ILE A 282 -30.95 5.38 17.47
CA ILE A 282 -30.01 5.18 18.58
C ILE A 282 -28.56 5.17 18.07
N VAL A 283 -28.30 4.49 16.93
CA VAL A 283 -26.98 4.42 16.31
C VAL A 283 -26.54 5.81 15.86
N ILE A 284 -27.44 6.62 15.27
CA ILE A 284 -27.14 8.00 14.87
C ILE A 284 -26.68 8.84 16.06
N PHE A 285 -27.46 8.90 17.13
CA PHE A 285 -27.11 9.74 18.27
C PHE A 285 -25.87 9.25 19.02
N SER A 286 -25.69 7.93 19.14
CA SER A 286 -24.49 7.36 19.73
C SER A 286 -23.25 7.59 18.86
N ALA A 287 -23.37 7.48 17.54
CA ALA A 287 -22.29 7.78 16.60
C ALA A 287 -21.92 9.27 16.63
N LEU A 288 -22.89 10.17 16.69
CA LEU A 288 -22.65 11.61 16.81
C LEU A 288 -21.94 11.97 18.11
N TYR A 289 -22.36 11.40 19.24
CA TYR A 289 -21.73 11.65 20.54
C TYR A 289 -20.30 11.10 20.61
N ASN A 290 -20.11 9.83 20.26
CA ASN A 290 -18.77 9.22 20.27
C ASN A 290 -17.86 9.88 19.23
N GLY A 291 -18.40 10.24 18.07
CA GLY A 291 -17.69 11.00 17.06
C GLY A 291 -17.23 12.35 17.57
N TYR A 292 -18.12 13.09 18.24
CA TYR A 292 -17.80 14.37 18.85
C TYR A 292 -16.67 14.26 19.89
N LEU A 293 -16.77 13.30 20.82
CA LEU A 293 -15.73 13.06 21.83
C LEU A 293 -14.39 12.66 21.21
N TYR A 294 -14.42 11.79 20.19
CA TYR A 294 -13.22 11.36 19.49
C TYR A 294 -12.60 12.54 18.73
N GLY A 295 -13.40 13.33 18.00
CA GLY A 295 -12.97 14.55 17.34
C GLY A 295 -12.35 15.57 18.30
N LEU A 296 -12.95 15.77 19.48
CA LEU A 296 -12.38 16.62 20.53
C LEU A 296 -11.02 16.13 21.00
N SER A 297 -10.81 14.82 21.14
CA SER A 297 -9.50 14.26 21.52
C SER A 297 -8.41 14.58 20.49
N PHE A 298 -8.72 14.48 19.20
CA PHE A 298 -7.78 14.85 18.13
C PHE A 298 -7.55 16.36 18.05
N LEU A 299 -8.61 17.16 18.22
CA LEU A 299 -8.50 18.62 18.29
C LEU A 299 -7.64 19.04 19.46
N PHE A 300 -7.82 18.42 20.63
CA PHE A 300 -7.05 18.70 21.84
C PHE A 300 -5.55 18.55 21.59
N ASN A 301 -5.10 17.49 20.91
CA ASN A 301 -3.68 17.30 20.59
C ASN A 301 -3.09 18.47 19.76
N SER A 302 -3.87 19.05 18.86
CA SER A 302 -3.47 20.21 18.06
C SER A 302 -3.56 21.51 18.87
N ALA A 303 -4.69 21.74 19.54
CA ALA A 303 -4.95 22.92 20.36
C ALA A 303 -3.94 23.08 21.51
N PHE A 304 -3.44 21.97 22.05
CA PHE A 304 -2.44 21.98 23.11
C PHE A 304 -1.15 22.69 22.67
N ASN A 305 -0.70 22.45 21.43
CA ASN A 305 0.47 23.14 20.88
C ASN A 305 0.18 24.63 20.64
N ILE A 306 -1.04 25.00 20.24
CA ILE A 306 -1.45 26.40 20.07
C ILE A 306 -1.44 27.14 21.42
N MET A 307 -1.96 26.48 22.46
CA MET A 307 -2.12 27.09 23.78
C MET A 307 -0.80 27.18 24.55
N PHE A 308 0.03 26.14 24.54
CA PHE A 308 1.29 26.13 25.29
C PHE A 308 2.49 26.61 24.48
N GLY A 309 2.44 26.49 23.15
CA GLY A 309 3.54 26.87 22.27
C GLY A 309 3.80 28.38 22.20
N PRO A 310 4.57 28.82 21.19
CA PRO A 310 5.11 30.18 21.10
C PRO A 310 4.05 31.28 21.13
N GLU A 311 2.86 31.03 20.58
CA GLU A 311 1.77 32.00 20.49
C GLU A 311 0.95 32.13 21.78
N GLY A 312 1.03 31.15 22.68
CA GLY A 312 0.29 31.12 23.93
C GLY A 312 1.20 31.36 25.14
N HIS A 313 1.64 30.28 25.79
CA HIS A 313 2.50 30.36 26.98
C HIS A 313 4.00 30.52 26.68
N GLY A 314 4.41 30.53 25.41
CA GLY A 314 5.80 30.77 25.01
C GLY A 314 6.73 29.56 25.18
N PHE A 315 6.18 28.34 25.33
CA PHE A 315 7.00 27.14 25.52
C PHE A 315 7.66 26.68 24.22
N GLY A 316 8.89 26.18 24.34
CA GLY A 316 9.61 25.53 23.25
C GLY A 316 9.04 24.16 22.91
N VAL A 317 9.48 23.57 21.80
CA VAL A 317 8.99 22.27 21.31
C VAL A 317 9.17 21.15 22.36
N ILE A 318 10.29 21.16 23.09
CA ILE A 318 10.58 20.17 24.15
C ILE A 318 9.69 20.38 25.37
N ASP A 319 9.48 21.63 25.77
CA ASP A 319 8.66 21.99 26.93
C ASP A 319 7.19 21.59 26.73
N VAL A 320 6.67 21.78 25.51
CA VAL A 320 5.34 21.28 25.14
C VAL A 320 5.30 19.74 25.17
N GLY A 321 6.35 19.07 24.68
CA GLY A 321 6.49 17.61 24.79
C GLY A 321 6.50 17.10 26.24
N LEU A 322 7.18 17.80 27.15
CA LEU A 322 7.18 17.51 28.59
C LEU A 322 5.80 17.67 29.22
N CYS A 323 4.99 18.61 28.73
CA CYS A 323 3.62 18.76 29.19
C CYS A 323 2.74 17.55 28.80
N PHE A 324 2.96 16.93 27.63
CA PHE A 324 2.30 15.67 27.26
C PHE A 324 2.71 14.49 28.16
N LEU A 325 3.93 14.49 28.70
CA LEU A 325 4.35 13.47 29.66
C LEU A 325 3.48 13.48 30.93
N ARG A 326 3.01 14.66 31.38
CA ARG A 326 2.09 14.77 32.52
C ARG A 326 0.75 14.10 32.24
N ILE A 327 0.30 14.10 30.97
CA ILE A 327 -0.91 13.39 30.55
C ILE A 327 -0.69 11.88 30.66
N CYS A 328 0.47 11.36 30.24
CA CYS A 328 0.82 9.94 30.43
C CYS A 328 0.81 9.53 31.90
N VAL A 329 1.37 10.36 32.79
CA VAL A 329 1.35 10.14 34.23
C VAL A 329 -0.09 10.13 34.76
N GLY A 330 -0.94 11.06 34.32
CA GLY A 330 -2.35 11.08 34.66
C GLY A 330 -3.12 9.84 34.20
N ILE A 331 -2.89 9.37 32.97
CA ILE A 331 -3.49 8.14 32.42
C ILE A 331 -3.02 6.91 33.22
N THR A 332 -1.79 6.89 33.71
CA THR A 332 -1.20 5.74 34.42
C THR A 332 -1.61 5.70 35.91
N ILE A 333 -1.69 6.87 36.56
CA ILE A 333 -2.23 7.00 37.92
C ILE A 333 -3.75 6.83 37.91
N GLY A 334 -4.39 7.05 36.76
CA GLY A 334 -5.82 6.90 36.57
C GLY A 334 -6.35 5.57 37.14
N PRO A 335 -5.99 4.42 36.56
CA PRO A 335 -6.41 3.11 37.07
C PRO A 335 -6.17 2.87 38.58
N ILE A 336 -5.20 3.56 39.18
CA ILE A 336 -4.84 3.46 40.60
C ILE A 336 -5.75 4.35 41.48
N THR A 337 -6.23 5.47 40.95
CA THR A 337 -7.11 6.42 41.68
C THR A 337 -8.57 6.04 41.48
N TRP A 338 -9.24 5.53 42.52
CA TRP A 338 -10.56 4.90 42.37
C TRP A 338 -11.74 5.85 42.07
N ILE A 339 -11.58 7.17 42.01
CA ILE A 339 -12.73 8.10 41.90
C ILE A 339 -12.74 8.89 40.58
N VAL A 340 -11.70 9.65 40.29
CA VAL A 340 -11.67 10.59 39.15
C VAL A 340 -11.69 9.90 37.77
N PRO A 341 -10.88 8.87 37.52
CA PRO A 341 -10.87 8.13 36.26
C PRO A 341 -11.99 7.11 36.21
N ILE A 342 -12.55 6.63 37.34
CA ILE A 342 -13.79 5.87 37.31
C ILE A 342 -14.95 6.78 36.89
N LEU A 343 -15.02 8.03 37.32
CA LEU A 343 -16.07 8.97 36.86
C LEU A 343 -15.89 9.36 35.39
N ALA A 344 -14.66 9.65 34.95
CA ALA A 344 -14.38 10.02 33.56
C ALA A 344 -14.46 8.83 32.58
N SER A 345 -13.90 7.67 32.97
CA SER A 345 -14.00 6.42 32.20
C SER A 345 -15.33 5.70 32.39
N ALA A 346 -16.12 5.99 33.43
CA ALA A 346 -17.52 5.59 33.46
C ALA A 346 -18.26 6.33 32.36
N LEU A 347 -18.17 7.64 32.20
CA LEU A 347 -18.93 8.30 31.13
C LEU A 347 -18.50 7.87 29.72
N TRP A 348 -17.20 7.68 29.48
CA TRP A 348 -16.67 7.26 28.19
C TRP A 348 -16.78 5.74 27.96
N GLY A 349 -16.41 4.94 28.96
CA GLY A 349 -16.47 3.48 28.96
C GLY A 349 -17.88 2.92 29.10
N TRP A 350 -18.82 3.60 29.76
CA TRP A 350 -20.25 3.24 29.78
C TRP A 350 -20.89 3.43 28.40
N SER A 351 -20.45 4.45 27.64
CA SER A 351 -20.81 4.60 26.23
C SER A 351 -20.30 3.39 25.42
N PHE A 352 -19.01 3.06 25.50
CA PHE A 352 -18.43 1.92 24.78
C PHE A 352 -18.96 0.54 25.23
N TYR A 353 -19.24 0.36 26.53
CA TYR A 353 -19.78 -0.87 27.10
C TYR A 353 -21.22 -1.12 26.65
N ILE A 354 -22.08 -0.09 26.68
CA ILE A 354 -23.41 -0.16 26.06
C ILE A 354 -23.27 -0.44 24.56
N LEU A 355 -22.29 0.16 23.88
CA LEU A 355 -22.07 -0.08 22.46
C LEU A 355 -21.70 -1.54 22.13
N ILE A 356 -20.91 -2.19 22.96
CA ILE A 356 -20.50 -3.59 22.72
C ILE A 356 -21.61 -4.57 23.09
N LEU A 357 -22.34 -4.35 24.18
CA LEU A 357 -23.38 -5.28 24.64
C LEU A 357 -24.72 -5.15 23.88
N VAL A 358 -25.01 -3.97 23.34
CA VAL A 358 -26.34 -3.66 22.79
C VAL A 358 -26.37 -3.76 21.26
N TYR A 359 -25.23 -3.82 20.56
CA TYR A 359 -25.18 -3.64 19.10
C TYR A 359 -24.46 -4.75 18.32
N SER A 360 -24.94 -4.95 17.09
CA SER A 360 -24.26 -5.72 16.05
C SER A 360 -22.87 -5.17 15.74
N ALA A 361 -21.90 -6.04 15.44
CA ALA A 361 -20.58 -5.65 14.94
C ALA A 361 -20.62 -4.67 13.75
N SER A 362 -21.69 -4.71 12.94
CA SER A 362 -21.90 -3.77 11.82
C SER A 362 -22.28 -2.35 12.25
N ALA A 363 -23.01 -2.19 13.36
CA ALA A 363 -23.34 -0.88 13.92
C ALA A 363 -22.10 -0.27 14.60
N LEU A 364 -21.28 -1.08 15.27
CA LEU A 364 -19.99 -0.65 15.82
C LEU A 364 -19.05 -0.10 14.72
N ALA A 365 -19.03 -0.74 13.55
CA ALA A 365 -18.28 -0.25 12.38
C ALA A 365 -18.80 1.10 11.87
N GLY A 366 -20.14 1.30 11.86
CA GLY A 366 -20.75 2.58 11.47
C GLY A 366 -20.42 3.73 12.43
N ILE A 367 -20.46 3.46 13.74
CA ILE A 367 -20.02 4.41 14.77
C ILE A 367 -18.53 4.72 14.61
N GLY A 368 -17.71 3.69 14.42
CA GLY A 368 -16.28 3.83 14.16
C GLY A 368 -16.02 4.74 12.97
N LEU A 369 -16.77 4.61 11.88
CA LEU A 369 -16.64 5.48 10.70
C LEU A 369 -16.87 6.96 11.06
N ILE A 370 -17.91 7.28 11.83
CA ILE A 370 -18.16 8.66 12.28
C ILE A 370 -17.05 9.17 13.20
N CYS A 371 -16.52 8.33 14.10
CA CYS A 371 -15.37 8.68 14.92
C CYS A 371 -14.16 9.06 14.08
N HIS A 372 -13.78 8.25 13.08
CA HIS A 372 -12.63 8.54 12.22
C HIS A 372 -12.84 9.79 11.38
N LEU A 373 -14.06 10.02 10.87
CA LEU A 373 -14.39 11.26 10.14
C LEU A 373 -14.30 12.50 11.05
N ALA A 374 -14.79 12.41 12.28
CA ALA A 374 -14.68 13.49 13.24
C ALA A 374 -13.22 13.74 13.66
N GLY A 375 -12.44 12.68 13.90
CA GLY A 375 -11.00 12.76 14.19
C GLY A 375 -10.20 13.39 13.05
N ALA A 376 -10.60 13.16 11.80
CA ALA A 376 -9.99 13.82 10.63
C ALA A 376 -10.47 15.28 10.44
N GLY A 377 -11.74 15.55 10.72
CA GLY A 377 -12.37 16.86 10.46
C GLY A 377 -12.05 17.92 11.52
N PHE A 378 -12.05 17.55 12.80
CA PHE A 378 -11.91 18.49 13.92
C PHE A 378 -10.60 19.28 13.92
N PRO A 379 -9.42 18.68 13.66
CA PRO A 379 -8.17 19.43 13.57
C PRO A 379 -8.13 20.46 12.45
N LEU A 380 -8.92 20.31 11.37
CA LEU A 380 -8.87 21.18 10.19
C LEU A 380 -9.35 22.61 10.46
N PHE A 381 -10.28 22.78 11.41
CA PHE A 381 -10.80 24.09 11.81
C PHE A 381 -10.26 24.57 13.17
N GLY A 382 -9.44 23.75 13.84
CA GLY A 382 -8.95 24.01 15.19
C GLY A 382 -8.18 25.32 15.28
N THR A 383 -7.22 25.52 14.38
CA THR A 383 -6.41 26.75 14.34
C THR A 383 -7.29 27.98 14.16
N GLN A 384 -8.23 27.97 13.22
CA GLN A 384 -9.11 29.11 12.95
C GLN A 384 -10.08 29.38 14.12
N LEU A 385 -10.54 28.33 14.80
CA LEU A 385 -11.41 28.45 15.97
C LEU A 385 -10.69 29.16 17.12
N TYR A 386 -9.47 28.72 17.44
CA TYR A 386 -8.70 29.27 18.56
C TYR A 386 -8.17 30.68 18.28
N HIS A 387 -7.80 31.02 17.03
CA HIS A 387 -7.40 32.38 16.69
C HIS A 387 -8.57 33.39 16.71
N LYS A 388 -9.77 32.99 16.29
CA LYS A 388 -10.92 33.93 16.21
C LYS A 388 -11.63 34.15 17.55
N LEU A 389 -11.86 33.08 18.31
CA LEU A 389 -12.58 33.15 19.60
C LEU A 389 -11.64 33.34 20.79
N GLY A 390 -10.32 33.20 20.59
CA GLY A 390 -9.35 33.10 21.67
C GLY A 390 -9.46 31.78 22.46
N ASN A 391 -8.47 31.53 23.31
CA ASN A 391 -8.34 30.25 24.03
C ASN A 391 -9.56 29.95 24.91
N GLN A 392 -10.08 30.95 25.63
CA GLN A 392 -11.21 30.79 26.55
C GLN A 392 -12.54 30.61 25.80
N GLY A 393 -12.74 31.37 24.70
CA GLY A 393 -13.96 31.29 23.91
C GLY A 393 -14.07 29.96 23.16
N ALA A 394 -12.98 29.51 22.54
CA ALA A 394 -12.95 28.24 21.81
C ALA A 394 -13.19 27.04 22.76
N THR A 395 -12.51 27.00 23.90
CA THR A 395 -12.68 25.92 24.89
C THR A 395 -14.07 25.91 25.52
N SER A 396 -14.64 27.08 25.84
CA SER A 396 -15.99 27.19 26.40
C SER A 396 -17.08 26.78 25.42
N LEU A 397 -16.92 27.11 24.13
CA LEU A 397 -17.84 26.68 23.07
C LEU A 397 -17.86 25.14 22.95
N LEU A 398 -16.68 24.53 22.88
CA LEU A 398 -16.53 23.07 22.79
C LEU A 398 -17.05 22.37 24.07
N ALA A 399 -16.80 22.95 25.24
CA ALA A 399 -17.36 22.44 26.49
C ALA A 399 -18.90 22.54 26.50
N GLY A 400 -19.47 23.64 26.02
CA GLY A 400 -20.92 23.83 25.89
C GLY A 400 -21.58 22.76 25.02
N PHE A 401 -21.01 22.48 23.85
CA PHE A 401 -21.50 21.39 22.99
C PHE A 401 -21.37 20.01 23.64
N ALA A 402 -20.28 19.76 24.39
CA ALA A 402 -20.12 18.52 25.14
C ALA A 402 -21.25 18.34 26.18
N VAL A 403 -21.53 19.38 26.96
CA VAL A 403 -22.59 19.39 27.98
C VAL A 403 -23.96 19.19 27.36
N LEU A 404 -24.25 19.82 26.21
CA LEU A 404 -25.51 19.64 25.49
C LEU A 404 -25.76 18.19 25.05
N MET A 405 -24.70 17.40 24.83
CA MET A 405 -24.82 15.99 24.44
C MET A 405 -24.86 15.01 25.63
N VAL A 406 -24.55 15.44 26.86
CA VAL A 406 -24.61 14.59 28.06
C VAL A 406 -25.99 13.96 28.31
N PRO A 407 -27.14 14.68 28.13
CA PRO A 407 -28.46 14.09 28.34
C PRO A 407 -28.74 12.86 27.47
N ASN A 408 -28.11 12.76 26.29
CA ASN A 408 -28.29 11.62 25.39
C ASN A 408 -27.87 10.29 26.04
N LEU A 409 -26.80 10.29 26.85
CA LEU A 409 -26.34 9.11 27.57
C LEU A 409 -27.37 8.58 28.58
N PHE A 410 -28.03 9.49 29.30
CA PHE A 410 -29.06 9.14 30.29
C PHE A 410 -30.36 8.68 29.63
N ILE A 411 -30.73 9.28 28.49
CA ILE A 411 -31.90 8.88 27.73
C ILE A 411 -31.70 7.45 27.18
N PHE A 412 -30.51 7.12 26.68
CA PHE A 412 -30.24 5.78 26.17
C PHE A 412 -30.10 4.73 27.28
N SER A 413 -29.58 5.07 28.46
CA SER A 413 -29.53 4.12 29.58
C SER A 413 -30.91 3.74 30.09
N LYS A 414 -31.85 4.70 30.15
CA LYS A 414 -33.20 4.46 30.67
C LYS A 414 -34.18 3.90 29.63
N TYR A 415 -34.04 4.29 28.36
CA TYR A 415 -35.00 3.93 27.31
C TYR A 415 -34.42 3.03 26.21
N GLY A 416 -33.14 2.64 26.29
CA GLY A 416 -32.44 1.88 25.25
C GLY A 416 -33.19 0.63 24.79
N ARG A 417 -33.69 -0.17 25.74
CA ARG A 417 -34.46 -1.40 25.44
C ARG A 417 -35.78 -1.13 24.70
N LYS A 418 -36.53 -0.10 25.12
CA LYS A 418 -37.78 0.33 24.47
C LYS A 418 -37.56 0.96 23.08
N LEU A 419 -36.40 1.60 22.87
CA LEU A 419 -36.03 2.15 21.57
C LEU A 419 -35.57 1.04 20.60
N GLN A 420 -34.94 -0.03 21.08
CA GLN A 420 -34.58 -1.21 20.28
C GLN A 420 -35.79 -2.02 19.84
N GLU A 421 -36.79 -2.22 20.70
CA GLU A 421 -38.02 -2.94 20.36
C GLU A 421 -38.79 -2.32 19.19
N ARG A 422 -38.55 -1.02 18.92
CA ARG A 422 -39.12 -0.26 17.81
C ARG A 422 -38.26 -0.27 16.54
N SER A 423 -37.02 -0.73 16.59
CA SER A 423 -36.17 -0.82 15.39
C SER A 423 -36.28 -2.22 14.76
N PRO A 424 -36.65 -2.33 13.47
CA PRO A 424 -36.84 -3.62 12.79
C PRO A 424 -35.57 -4.49 12.77
N TRP A 425 -34.40 -3.86 12.87
CA TRP A 425 -33.10 -4.49 12.68
C TRP A 425 -32.45 -4.96 13.98
N ALA A 426 -32.78 -4.37 15.14
CA ALA A 426 -32.27 -4.85 16.43
C ALA A 426 -32.89 -6.20 16.84
N ARG A 427 -34.13 -6.50 16.40
CA ARG A 427 -34.79 -7.80 16.64
C ARG A 427 -34.08 -8.98 15.98
N GLN A 428 -33.64 -8.82 14.74
CA GLN A 428 -32.92 -9.88 13.99
C GLN A 428 -31.61 -10.32 14.68
N HIS A 429 -31.06 -9.51 15.58
CA HIS A 429 -29.84 -9.80 16.33
C HIS A 429 -30.07 -10.50 17.66
N VAL A 430 -31.21 -10.30 18.32
CA VAL A 430 -31.58 -11.05 19.52
C VAL A 430 -31.94 -12.49 19.12
N ASP A 431 -32.77 -12.62 18.07
CA ASP A 431 -33.19 -13.93 17.57
C ASP A 431 -32.00 -14.75 17.03
N GLY A 432 -31.03 -14.10 16.37
CA GLY A 432 -29.82 -14.78 15.86
C GLY A 432 -28.81 -15.20 16.93
N LEU A 433 -28.78 -14.53 18.09
CA LEU A 433 -27.95 -14.94 19.24
C LEU A 433 -28.59 -16.10 20.01
N GLU A 434 -29.92 -16.17 20.05
CA GLU A 434 -30.66 -17.31 20.60
C GLU A 434 -30.46 -18.57 19.74
N ASP A 435 -30.44 -18.44 18.41
CA ASP A 435 -30.16 -19.55 17.49
C ASP A 435 -28.69 -20.02 17.53
N GLU A 436 -27.71 -19.12 17.71
CA GLU A 436 -26.29 -19.50 17.86
C GLU A 436 -25.99 -20.12 19.24
N GLY A 437 -26.65 -19.65 20.31
CA GLY A 437 -26.54 -20.23 21.66
C GLY A 437 -27.29 -21.54 21.85
N ALA A 438 -28.39 -21.76 21.12
CA ALA A 438 -29.10 -23.04 21.13
C ALA A 438 -28.34 -24.17 20.41
N GLY A 439 -27.44 -23.83 19.48
CA GLY A 439 -26.56 -24.80 18.80
C GLY A 439 -25.42 -25.32 19.68
N GLU A 440 -25.03 -24.60 20.72
CA GLU A 440 -23.92 -24.97 21.62
C GLU A 440 -24.38 -25.90 22.76
N ASN A 441 -25.65 -25.80 23.18
CA ASN A 441 -26.24 -26.67 24.21
C ASN A 441 -26.59 -28.09 23.73
N ASN A 442 -26.61 -28.36 22.43
CA ASN A 442 -26.79 -29.73 21.92
C ASN A 442 -25.48 -30.54 21.90
N GLY A 443 -24.34 -29.94 22.26
CA GLY A 443 -23.05 -30.63 22.40
C GLY A 443 -22.86 -31.34 23.74
N THR A 444 -23.66 -31.00 24.76
CA THR A 444 -23.54 -31.55 26.12
C THR A 444 -24.32 -32.85 26.36
N ASP A 445 -25.14 -33.30 25.40
CA ASP A 445 -25.93 -34.54 25.53
C ASP A 445 -25.21 -35.79 25.01
N LEU A 446 -23.99 -35.65 24.46
CA LEU A 446 -23.17 -36.79 24.02
C LEU A 446 -22.17 -37.28 25.10
N GLU A 447 -22.04 -36.59 26.22
CA GLU A 447 -21.11 -36.95 27.30
C GLU A 447 -21.71 -37.89 28.37
N ASN A 448 -23.01 -38.20 28.29
CA ASN A 448 -23.71 -39.05 29.28
C ASN A 448 -24.14 -40.43 28.78
N ALA A 449 -23.60 -40.91 27.64
CA ALA A 449 -23.83 -42.27 27.13
C ALA A 449 -22.67 -43.25 27.41
N GLY A 450 -21.84 -42.95 28.41
CA GLY A 450 -20.72 -43.79 28.84
C GLY A 450 -21.03 -44.58 30.11
N GLY A 451 -21.96 -45.53 30.07
CA GLY A 451 -22.13 -46.43 31.22
C GLY A 451 -23.43 -47.21 31.31
N ASN A 452 -23.65 -48.19 30.43
CA ASN A 452 -24.14 -49.50 30.88
C ASN A 452 -24.05 -50.53 29.74
N GLY A 453 -23.42 -51.67 30.02
CA GLY A 453 -23.47 -52.84 29.14
C GLY A 453 -24.87 -53.49 29.22
N GLY A 454 -25.50 -53.70 28.07
CA GLY A 454 -26.79 -54.39 27.98
C GLY A 454 -27.28 -54.54 26.54
N SER A 455 -27.14 -55.76 26.02
CA SER A 455 -27.66 -56.24 24.72
C SER A 455 -29.11 -55.86 24.43
N ILE A 456 -29.42 -55.27 23.26
CA ILE A 456 -30.68 -55.43 22.48
C ILE A 456 -30.34 -55.14 20.99
N ARG A 457 -30.26 -56.15 20.11
CA ARG A 457 -31.33 -56.74 19.25
C ARG A 457 -31.90 -55.75 18.22
N GLY A 458 -31.77 -56.11 16.94
CA GLY A 458 -32.13 -55.25 15.81
C GLY A 458 -33.61 -54.94 15.65
N SER A 459 -33.90 -53.92 14.85
CA SER A 459 -35.08 -53.87 13.99
C SER A 459 -34.83 -52.89 12.83
N GLU A 460 -35.05 -53.41 11.62
CA GLU A 460 -35.31 -52.66 10.40
C GLU A 460 -36.57 -51.79 10.53
N THR A 461 -36.77 -50.92 9.52
CA THR A 461 -37.98 -50.18 9.08
C THR A 461 -37.82 -48.67 9.23
N SER A 462 -38.23 -47.80 8.29
CA SER A 462 -38.74 -47.95 6.93
C SER A 462 -38.62 -46.58 6.28
N VAL A 463 -38.25 -46.56 5.01
CA VAL A 463 -38.55 -45.47 4.06
C VAL A 463 -40.03 -45.13 4.14
N LYS A 464 -40.39 -43.84 4.17
CA LYS A 464 -41.60 -43.31 3.53
C LYS A 464 -41.41 -41.85 3.15
N ASP A 465 -41.42 -41.65 1.83
CA ASP A 465 -41.78 -40.43 1.15
C ASP A 465 -43.11 -39.87 1.67
N GLU A 466 -43.26 -38.55 1.64
CA GLU A 466 -44.54 -37.92 1.29
C GLU A 466 -44.30 -36.55 0.66
N GLN A 467 -44.36 -36.55 -0.68
CA GLN A 467 -44.65 -35.39 -1.51
C GLN A 467 -46.16 -35.12 -1.48
N GLY A 468 -46.52 -33.83 -1.38
CA GLY A 468 -47.70 -33.22 -2.02
C GLY A 468 -49.07 -33.43 -1.38
N MET A 469 -49.79 -32.33 -1.09
CA MET A 469 -50.80 -31.76 -2.01
C MET A 469 -51.76 -30.78 -1.29
N ASP A 470 -51.88 -29.59 -1.88
CA ASP A 470 -53.00 -28.63 -2.03
C ASP A 470 -53.99 -28.32 -0.89
N ASP A 471 -54.08 -27.02 -0.54
CA ASP A 471 -55.11 -26.09 -1.05
C ASP A 471 -54.64 -24.62 -0.95
#